data_AF-A0A8T5B9F3-F1
#
_entry.id   AF-A0A8T5B9F3-F1
#
_cell.length_a   1.000
_cell.length_b   1.000
_cell.length_c   1.000
_cell.angle_alpha   90.00
_cell.angle_beta   90.00
_cell.angle_gamma   90.00
#
_symmetry.space_group_name_H-M   'P 1'
#
loop_
_entity.id
_entity.type
_entity.pdbx_description
1 polymer ?
#
loop_
_entity_poly.entity_id
_entity_poly.type
_entity_poly.pdbx_seq_one_letter_code
_entity_poly.pdbx_strand_id
1 'polypeptide(L)'
;MSRLGYRRKTGVRFMTFLGGWAVKLLKEHLSSRKLEDTSSIFNVTARTVHAYFRKTAQKFAGAFKGRNPYSPHSLRAAFRTFLSDHKVDPLYVEFWMGHKLPEQLRAYINKSRESWRQTYREQAEPWLTPP
;
A
#
# COMPACT_ATOMS: atom_id res chain seq x y z
N MET A 1 14.83 12.68 -12.50
CA MET A 1 15.16 11.38 -11.86
C MET A 1 14.35 11.21 -10.57
N SER A 2 13.31 10.36 -10.53
CA SER A 2 12.55 10.13 -9.28
C SER A 2 13.29 9.13 -8.39
N ARG A 3 13.61 9.49 -7.14
CA ARG A 3 14.27 8.61 -6.17
C ARG A 3 13.37 7.42 -5.85
N LEU A 4 13.86 6.20 -6.09
CA LEU A 4 13.21 4.98 -5.60
C LEU A 4 13.15 5.01 -4.07
N GLY A 5 12.03 4.59 -3.49
CA GLY A 5 11.85 4.51 -2.04
C GLY A 5 12.80 3.48 -1.42
N TYR A 6 13.36 3.81 -0.26
CA TYR A 6 14.22 2.91 0.51
C TYR A 6 13.60 2.58 1.85
N ARG A 7 13.43 1.28 2.15
CA ARG A 7 13.01 0.86 3.48
C ARG A 7 14.20 0.87 4.42
N ARG A 8 14.31 1.90 5.27
CA ARG A 8 15.44 2.09 6.22
C ARG A 8 15.76 0.83 7.04
N LYS A 9 14.74 0.10 7.50
CA LYS A 9 14.91 -1.09 8.34
C LYS A 9 15.57 -2.29 7.63
N THR A 10 15.41 -2.41 6.32
CA THR A 10 15.87 -3.60 5.57
C THR A 10 16.84 -3.28 4.45
N GLY A 11 17.10 -2.00 4.16
CA GLY A 11 17.93 -1.56 3.04
C GLY A 11 17.35 -1.89 1.66
N VAL A 12 16.09 -2.34 1.60
CA VAL A 12 15.45 -2.80 0.37
C VAL A 12 14.91 -1.61 -0.41
N ARG A 13 15.33 -1.48 -1.68
CA ARG A 13 14.66 -0.63 -2.65
C ARG A 13 13.30 -1.24 -2.94
N PHE A 14 12.26 -0.46 -2.72
CA PHE A 14 10.92 -0.86 -3.08
C PHE A 14 10.20 0.29 -3.76
N MET A 15 9.17 -0.07 -4.49
CA MET A 15 8.28 0.86 -5.13
C MET A 15 6.88 0.29 -5.03
N THR A 16 5.95 1.16 -4.70
CA THR A 16 4.53 0.81 -4.62
C THR A 16 3.76 1.80 -5.47
N PHE A 17 2.54 1.43 -5.82
CA PHE A 17 1.67 2.21 -6.70
C PHE A 17 0.32 2.40 -6.02
N LEU A 18 -0.41 3.41 -6.50
CA LEU A 18 -1.80 3.67 -6.13
C LEU A 18 -2.64 3.49 -7.39
N GLY A 19 -3.70 2.69 -7.29
CA GLY A 19 -4.70 2.59 -8.36
C GLY A 19 -5.49 3.89 -8.53
N GLY A 20 -6.22 4.01 -9.63
CA GLY A 20 -7.00 5.19 -10.00
C GLY A 20 -7.98 5.64 -8.92
N TRP A 21 -8.64 4.70 -8.24
CA TRP A 21 -9.54 5.01 -7.12
C TRP A 21 -8.80 5.65 -5.94
N ALA A 22 -7.67 5.07 -5.51
CA ALA A 22 -6.86 5.64 -4.43
C ALA A 22 -6.25 7.00 -4.82
N VAL A 23 -5.85 7.17 -6.09
CA VAL A 23 -5.37 8.46 -6.62
C VAL A 23 -6.49 9.50 -6.60
N LYS A 24 -7.72 9.14 -6.98
CA LYS A 24 -8.89 10.02 -6.90
C LYS A 24 -9.12 10.50 -5.47
N LEU A 25 -9.19 9.59 -4.50
CA LEU A 25 -9.38 9.94 -3.09
C LEU A 25 -8.26 10.84 -2.56
N LEU A 26 -7.01 10.58 -2.96
CA LEU A 26 -5.88 11.42 -2.57
C LEU A 26 -5.97 12.82 -3.19
N LYS A 27 -6.35 12.93 -4.47
CA LYS A 27 -6.59 14.21 -5.13
C LYS A 27 -7.71 15.00 -4.45
N GLU A 28 -8.81 14.35 -4.10
CA GLU A 28 -9.91 14.98 -3.36
C GLU A 28 -9.44 15.49 -2.00
N HIS A 29 -8.67 14.68 -1.24
CA HIS A 29 -8.10 15.09 0.04
C HIS A 29 -7.15 16.30 -0.07
N LEU A 30 -6.42 16.41 -1.18
CA LEU A 30 -5.44 17.45 -1.42
C LEU A 30 -5.97 18.66 -2.19
N SER A 31 -7.22 18.61 -2.68
CA SER A 31 -7.81 19.61 -3.58
C SER A 31 -7.72 21.05 -3.06
N SER A 32 -7.84 21.25 -1.75
CA SER A 32 -7.77 22.56 -1.09
C SER A 32 -6.41 22.88 -0.49
N ARG A 33 -5.39 22.03 -0.69
CA ARG A 33 -4.07 22.16 -0.06
C ARG A 33 -3.01 22.55 -1.06
N LYS A 34 -2.26 23.60 -0.73
CA LYS A 34 -0.94 23.85 -1.34
C LYS A 34 0.10 23.15 -0.47
N LEU A 35 0.71 22.10 -1.00
CA LEU A 35 1.78 21.38 -0.32
C LEU A 35 3.12 21.79 -0.93
N GLU A 36 4.10 22.04 -0.06
CA GLU A 36 5.50 22.09 -0.46
C GLU A 36 6.10 20.68 -0.45
N ASP A 37 7.20 20.45 -1.18
CA ASP A 37 7.86 19.14 -1.28
C ASP A 37 8.29 18.55 0.08
N THR A 38 8.50 19.40 1.08
CA THR A 38 8.90 19.01 2.44
C THR A 38 7.70 18.75 3.36
N SER A 39 6.50 19.13 2.94
CA SER A 39 5.29 19.03 3.74
C SER A 39 4.77 17.60 3.82
N SER A 40 4.33 17.18 5.00
CA SER A 40 3.68 15.88 5.16
C SER A 40 2.30 15.89 4.50
N ILE A 41 2.03 14.93 3.61
CA ILE A 41 0.70 14.72 2.99
C ILE A 41 -0.37 14.55 4.08
N PHE A 42 -0.04 13.77 5.11
CA PHE A 42 -0.87 13.58 6.30
C PHE A 42 -0.12 14.06 7.54
N ASN A 43 -0.53 15.20 8.10
CA ASN A 43 -0.01 15.68 9.37
C ASN A 43 -0.70 14.96 10.55
N VAL A 44 -0.39 13.67 10.73
CA VAL A 44 -0.99 12.81 11.75
C VAL A 44 0.06 11.92 12.42
N THR A 45 -0.13 11.66 13.71
CA THR A 45 0.74 10.74 14.45
C THR A 45 0.31 9.28 14.24
N ALA A 46 1.24 8.34 14.43
CA ALA A 46 0.92 6.91 14.40
C ALA A 46 -0.18 6.52 15.40
N ARG A 47 -0.18 7.14 16.60
CA ARG A 47 -1.21 6.95 17.63
C ARG A 47 -2.60 7.35 17.09
N THR A 48 -2.69 8.51 16.43
CA THR A 48 -3.93 9.00 15.82
C THR A 48 -4.42 8.06 14.74
N VAL A 49 -3.52 7.56 13.89
CA VAL A 49 -3.85 6.57 12.86
C VAL A 49 -4.42 5.29 13.48
N HIS A 50 -3.77 4.74 14.51
CA HIS A 50 -4.27 3.55 15.20
C HIS A 50 -5.63 3.78 15.87
N ALA A 51 -5.84 4.94 16.49
CA ALA A 51 -7.12 5.30 17.09
C ALA A 51 -8.23 5.40 16.04
N TYR A 52 -7.94 6.03 14.88
CA TYR A 52 -8.86 6.10 13.75
C TYR A 52 -9.29 4.70 13.29
N PHE A 53 -8.33 3.82 13.00
CA PHE A 53 -8.64 2.44 12.57
C PHE A 53 -9.39 1.64 13.64
N ARG A 54 -9.15 1.89 14.93
CA ARG A 54 -9.91 1.24 16.01
C ARG A 54 -11.37 1.67 16.00
N LYS A 55 -11.64 2.98 15.89
CA LYS A 55 -13.00 3.53 15.80
C LYS A 55 -13.72 3.00 14.55
N THR A 56 -13.02 2.95 13.42
CA THR A 56 -13.56 2.39 12.17
C THR A 56 -13.90 0.92 12.32
N ALA A 57 -13.03 0.10 12.92
CA ALA A 57 -13.34 -1.31 13.19
C ALA A 57 -14.58 -1.47 14.07
N GLN A 58 -14.72 -0.67 15.13
CA GLN A 58 -15.90 -0.70 15.99
C GLN A 58 -17.18 -0.34 15.23
N LYS A 59 -17.10 0.63 14.32
CA LYS A 59 -18.23 1.06 13.50
C LYS A 59 -18.71 -0.02 12.53
N PHE A 60 -17.78 -0.72 11.87
CA PHE A 60 -18.12 -1.64 10.77
C PHE A 60 -18.14 -3.12 11.16
N ALA A 61 -17.28 -3.54 12.09
CA ALA A 61 -17.18 -4.93 12.56
C ALA A 61 -17.76 -5.13 13.97
N GLY A 62 -18.24 -4.08 14.62
CA GLY A 62 -18.75 -4.14 15.98
C GLY A 62 -17.66 -4.33 17.04
N ALA A 63 -18.04 -4.88 18.20
CA ALA A 63 -17.11 -5.17 19.28
C ALA A 63 -16.17 -6.34 18.90
N PHE A 64 -14.87 -6.17 19.14
CA PHE A 64 -13.87 -7.21 18.90
C PHE A 64 -12.96 -7.38 20.13
N LYS A 65 -12.52 -8.61 20.36
CA LYS A 65 -11.53 -8.95 21.39
C LYS A 65 -10.17 -9.20 20.73
N GLY A 66 -9.09 -8.73 21.35
CA GLY A 66 -7.72 -8.92 20.85
C GLY A 66 -7.32 -7.95 19.75
N ARG A 67 -6.76 -8.46 18.65
CA ARG A 67 -6.16 -7.64 17.58
C ARG A 67 -7.26 -6.90 16.80
N ASN A 68 -7.06 -5.60 16.57
CA ASN A 68 -7.96 -4.80 15.74
C ASN A 68 -7.99 -5.37 14.29
N PRO A 69 -9.16 -5.84 13.80
CA PRO A 69 -9.26 -6.42 12.47
C PRO A 69 -8.95 -5.42 11.34
N TYR A 70 -9.08 -4.12 11.59
CA TYR A 70 -8.84 -3.07 10.60
C TYR A 70 -7.53 -2.32 10.91
N SER A 71 -6.65 -2.89 11.75
CA SER A 71 -5.34 -2.28 11.98
C SER A 71 -4.53 -2.20 10.68
N PRO A 72 -3.56 -1.28 10.55
CA PRO A 72 -2.69 -1.23 9.37
C PRO A 72 -2.00 -2.56 9.07
N HIS A 73 -1.65 -3.34 10.11
CA HIS A 73 -1.09 -4.67 9.94
C HIS A 73 -2.10 -5.66 9.37
N SER A 74 -3.33 -5.68 9.91
CA SER A 74 -4.41 -6.56 9.46
C SER A 74 -4.84 -6.25 8.02
N LEU A 75 -4.99 -4.96 7.68
CA LEU A 75 -5.33 -4.52 6.31
C LEU A 75 -4.22 -4.87 5.32
N ARG A 76 -2.96 -4.79 5.75
CA ARG A 76 -1.82 -5.21 4.93
C ARG A 76 -1.78 -6.73 4.71
N ALA A 77 -2.17 -7.53 5.70
CA ALA A 77 -2.33 -8.97 5.53
C ALA A 77 -3.50 -9.29 4.58
N ALA A 78 -4.63 -8.61 4.76
CA ALA A 78 -5.79 -8.73 3.88
C ALA A 78 -5.46 -8.36 2.43
N PHE A 79 -4.69 -7.29 2.19
CA PHE A 79 -4.18 -6.93 0.87
C PHE A 79 -3.45 -8.10 0.20
N ARG A 80 -2.55 -8.77 0.93
CA ARG A 80 -1.82 -9.94 0.41
C ARG A 80 -2.77 -11.10 0.10
N THR A 81 -3.62 -11.47 1.05
CA THR A 81 -4.59 -12.57 0.88
C THR A 81 -5.48 -12.32 -0.32
N PHE A 82 -6.06 -11.12 -0.41
CA PHE A 82 -6.99 -10.75 -1.45
C PHE A 82 -6.37 -10.83 -2.86
N LEU A 83 -5.14 -10.35 -3.03
CA LEU A 83 -4.43 -10.49 -4.32
C LEU A 83 -4.02 -11.95 -4.61
N SER A 84 -3.68 -12.72 -3.58
CA SER A 84 -3.34 -14.15 -3.74
C SER A 84 -4.56 -14.97 -4.21
N ASP A 85 -5.74 -14.66 -3.68
CA ASP A 85 -7.00 -15.32 -4.06
C ASP A 85 -7.30 -15.11 -5.55
N HIS A 86 -6.97 -13.92 -6.08
CA HIS A 86 -7.07 -13.56 -7.49
C HIS A 86 -5.85 -13.99 -8.34
N LYS A 87 -5.01 -14.88 -7.81
CA LYS A 87 -3.87 -15.50 -8.53
C LYS A 87 -2.80 -14.50 -9.01
N VAL A 88 -2.69 -13.35 -8.36
CA VAL A 88 -1.57 -12.43 -8.61
C VAL A 88 -0.27 -13.08 -8.16
N ASP A 89 0.79 -12.92 -8.95
CA ASP A 89 2.10 -13.50 -8.65
C ASP A 89 2.56 -13.06 -7.24
N PRO A 90 2.82 -14.01 -6.32
CA PRO A 90 3.26 -13.71 -4.96
C PRO A 90 4.52 -12.83 -4.93
N LEU A 91 5.42 -12.97 -5.91
CA LEU A 91 6.62 -12.14 -6.01
C LEU A 91 6.26 -10.66 -6.19
N TYR A 92 5.23 -10.35 -6.98
CA TYR A 92 4.78 -8.99 -7.22
C TYR A 92 4.12 -8.40 -5.98
N VAL A 93 3.29 -9.19 -5.30
CA VAL A 93 2.64 -8.79 -4.05
C VAL A 93 3.69 -8.44 -2.99
N GLU A 94 4.68 -9.31 -2.79
CA GLU A 94 5.77 -9.10 -1.83
C GLU A 94 6.65 -7.88 -2.20
N PHE A 95 6.88 -7.65 -3.50
CA PHE A 95 7.57 -6.46 -4.01
C PHE A 95 6.82 -5.16 -3.69
N TRP A 96 5.53 -5.07 -4.03
CA TRP A 96 4.72 -3.88 -3.77
C TRP A 96 4.53 -3.60 -2.28
N MET A 97 4.55 -4.66 -1.47
CA MET A 97 4.58 -4.58 -0.02
C MET A 97 5.93 -4.04 0.48
N GLY A 98 7.02 -4.16 -0.27
CA GLY A 98 8.36 -3.77 0.19
C GLY A 98 8.97 -4.78 1.15
N HIS A 99 8.63 -6.06 0.97
CA HIS A 99 9.32 -7.17 1.63
C HIS A 99 10.67 -7.43 0.95
N LYS A 100 11.59 -8.06 1.71
CA LYS A 100 12.90 -8.44 1.16
C LYS A 100 12.67 -9.65 0.25
N LEU A 101 12.89 -9.46 -1.04
CA LEU A 101 12.81 -10.56 -1.99
C LEU A 101 14.09 -11.42 -1.94
N PRO A 102 13.98 -12.74 -2.21
CA PRO A 102 15.13 -13.61 -2.39
C PRO A 102 16.10 -13.04 -3.45
N GLU A 103 17.40 -13.17 -3.20
CA GLU A 103 18.43 -12.59 -4.07
C GLU A 103 18.38 -13.15 -5.49
N GLN A 104 18.12 -14.45 -5.62
CA GLN A 104 17.91 -15.15 -6.89
C GLN A 104 16.76 -14.60 -7.74
N LEU A 105 15.79 -13.90 -7.12
CA LEU A 105 14.65 -13.33 -7.83
C LEU A 105 14.87 -11.88 -8.29
N ARG A 106 16.06 -11.29 -8.01
CA ARG A 106 16.38 -9.91 -8.40
C ARG A 106 16.25 -9.64 -9.90
N ALA A 107 16.56 -10.62 -10.75
CA ALA A 107 16.42 -10.49 -12.20
C ALA A 107 14.99 -10.14 -12.63
N TYR A 108 13.98 -10.72 -11.97
CA TYR A 108 12.56 -10.43 -12.24
C TYR A 108 12.13 -9.03 -11.79
N ILE A 109 12.94 -8.37 -10.95
CA ILE A 109 12.69 -7.03 -10.42
C ILE A 109 13.35 -5.94 -11.25
N ASN A 110 14.20 -6.31 -12.22
CA ASN A 110 14.84 -5.38 -13.17
C ASN A 110 13.88 -4.84 -14.25
N LYS A 111 12.60 -4.64 -13.90
CA LYS A 111 11.64 -3.92 -14.74
C LYS A 111 11.77 -2.42 -14.54
N SER A 112 11.50 -1.65 -15.59
CA SER A 112 11.39 -0.19 -15.49
C SER A 112 10.24 0.21 -14.57
N ARG A 113 10.26 1.46 -14.06
CA ARG A 113 9.16 1.98 -13.23
C ARG A 113 7.80 1.87 -13.91
N GLU A 114 7.73 2.24 -15.19
CA GLU A 114 6.48 2.25 -15.94
C GLU A 114 6.00 0.83 -16.26
N SER A 115 6.92 -0.13 -16.49
CA SER A 115 6.56 -1.55 -16.59
C SER A 115 5.96 -2.09 -15.28
N TRP A 116 6.55 -1.72 -14.14
CA TRP A 116 5.99 -2.06 -12.83
C TRP A 116 4.64 -1.41 -12.56
N ARG A 117 4.45 -0.16 -13.00
CA ARG A 117 3.16 0.54 -12.92
C ARG A 117 2.10 -0.19 -13.74
N GLN A 118 2.44 -0.57 -14.97
CA GLN A 118 1.53 -1.30 -15.84
C GLN A 118 1.18 -2.67 -15.25
N THR A 119 2.16 -3.40 -14.72
CA THR A 119 1.92 -4.68 -14.03
C THR A 119 0.97 -4.50 -12.83
N TYR A 120 1.14 -3.43 -12.04
CA TYR A 120 0.23 -3.13 -10.92
C TYR A 120 -1.19 -2.82 -11.41
N ARG A 121 -1.31 -2.01 -12.47
CA ARG A 121 -2.60 -1.63 -13.08
C ARG A 121 -3.35 -2.84 -13.62
N GLU A 122 -2.65 -3.80 -14.22
CA GLU A 122 -3.27 -4.99 -14.83
C GLU A 122 -3.60 -6.06 -13.79
N GLN A 123 -2.70 -6.29 -12.83
CA GLN A 123 -2.81 -7.44 -11.94
C GLN A 123 -3.36 -7.12 -10.56
N ALA A 124 -3.18 -5.90 -10.04
CA ALA A 124 -3.61 -5.57 -8.67
C ALA A 124 -4.83 -4.65 -8.65
N GLU A 125 -4.80 -3.56 -9.41
CA GLU A 125 -5.81 -2.50 -9.38
C GLU A 125 -7.26 -2.98 -9.63
N PRO A 126 -7.55 -3.92 -10.56
CA PRO A 126 -8.92 -4.35 -10.83
C PRO A 126 -9.59 -4.98 -9.61
N TRP A 127 -8.80 -5.61 -8.74
CA TRP A 127 -9.29 -6.27 -7.54
C TRP A 127 -9.40 -5.26 -6.37
N LEU A 128 -8.54 -4.26 -6.33
CA LEU A 128 -8.47 -3.29 -5.23
C LEU A 128 -9.42 -2.10 -5.39
N THR A 129 -10.17 -2.05 -6.49
CA THR A 129 -11.12 -0.98 -6.78
C THR A 129 -12.52 -1.45 -6.36
N PRO A 130 -13.22 -0.71 -5.49
CA PRO A 130 -14.62 -1.02 -5.17
C PRO A 130 -15.48 -1.02 -6.46
N PRO A 131 -16.52 -1.88 -6.53
CA PRO A 131 -17.42 -1.93 -7.68
C PRO A 131 -18.22 -0.64 -7.87
#